data_AF-A0A535UPK0-F1
#
_entry.id   AF-A0A535UPK0-F1
#
_cell.length_a   1.000
_cell.length_b   1.000
_cell.length_c   1.000
_cell.angle_alpha   90.00
_cell.angle_beta   90.00
_cell.angle_gamma   90.00
#
_symmetry.space_group_name_H-M   'P 1'
#
loop_
_entity.id
_entity.type
_entity.pdbx_description
1 polymer ?
#
loop_
_entity_poly.entity_id
_entity_poly.type
_entity_poly.pdbx_seq_one_letter_code
_entity_poly.pdbx_strand_id
1 'polypeptide(L)'
;MPYTCSYTAAPAADAEVNSAVVQWNQTLGGGSSTPHGDNSSAPATAAITWSATTPHLVDDSVVVTDSVDAGAPTTLGTVSETGTAAVSPAATYMYAHTFPVPAFDCVTHNNTATFVTDTTGTTGSASASVTVCGPAHTGALTMGFWQNKNGQGIITGGSSVSGVCASGTWLRQYAPFQDLSATATCTQTASYVYNVVKAANASGSSMNAMLKAQMLATALDVYFGGGPGGTKISTPDGPIGSISIHLTDIGGSENTSAAFGGNTCMTVSALLNWQNTVSNVGGTTWYANNKATQGLAKDTFDGINNQIAFAC
;
A
#
# COMPACT_ATOMS: atom_id res chain seq x y z
N MET A 1 -24.14 36.98 -47.34
CA MET A 1 -23.74 35.70 -46.74
C MET A 1 -23.41 35.94 -45.28
N PRO A 2 -23.83 35.08 -44.34
CA PRO A 2 -23.25 35.10 -43.00
C PRO A 2 -21.75 34.80 -43.08
N TYR A 3 -20.94 35.56 -42.35
CA TYR A 3 -19.49 35.38 -42.24
C TYR A 3 -19.20 34.73 -40.88
N THR A 4 -18.39 33.66 -40.89
CA THR A 4 -17.97 32.95 -39.67
C THR A 4 -16.51 33.27 -39.38
N CYS A 5 -16.22 33.71 -38.15
CA CYS A 5 -14.85 33.93 -37.66
C CYS A 5 -14.54 32.92 -36.56
N SER A 6 -13.32 32.39 -36.55
CA SER A 6 -12.74 31.66 -35.42
C SER A 6 -11.60 32.50 -34.86
N TYR A 7 -11.51 32.65 -33.54
CA TYR A 7 -10.45 33.39 -32.87
C TYR A 7 -9.96 32.62 -31.64
N THR A 8 -8.68 32.75 -31.31
CA THR A 8 -8.03 32.05 -30.18
C THR A 8 -8.08 32.83 -28.87
N ALA A 9 -8.54 34.09 -28.91
CA ALA A 9 -8.74 34.95 -27.74
C ALA A 9 -9.91 35.90 -28.00
N ALA A 10 -10.61 36.31 -26.94
CA ALA A 10 -11.71 37.27 -27.03
C ALA A 10 -11.27 38.56 -27.75
N PRO A 11 -12.12 39.17 -28.60
CA PRO A 11 -11.85 40.46 -29.23
C PRO A 11 -11.45 41.52 -28.21
N ALA A 12 -10.54 42.43 -28.59
CA ALA A 12 -9.97 43.40 -27.65
C ALA A 12 -10.96 44.50 -27.24
N ALA A 13 -12.08 44.64 -27.96
CA ALA A 13 -13.14 45.59 -27.69
C ALA A 13 -14.52 45.00 -28.03
N ASP A 14 -15.58 45.54 -27.41
CA ASP A 14 -16.98 45.16 -27.69
C ASP A 14 -17.45 45.51 -29.11
N ALA A 15 -16.71 46.40 -29.78
CA ALA A 15 -16.92 46.76 -31.17
C ALA A 15 -15.59 47.04 -31.87
N GLU A 16 -15.47 46.59 -33.12
CA GLU A 16 -14.32 46.80 -33.99
C GLU A 16 -14.80 47.26 -35.38
N VAL A 17 -13.86 47.69 -36.22
CA VAL A 17 -14.16 48.11 -37.60
C VAL A 17 -13.33 47.28 -38.56
N ASN A 18 -13.98 46.50 -39.42
CA ASN A 18 -13.33 45.85 -40.55
C ASN A 18 -13.19 46.86 -41.69
N SER A 19 -11.96 47.14 -42.12
CA SER A 19 -11.66 48.04 -43.22
C SER A 19 -11.14 47.28 -44.44
N ALA A 20 -11.79 47.46 -45.59
CA ALA A 20 -11.30 47.02 -46.88
C ALA A 20 -10.95 48.25 -47.73
N VAL A 21 -9.84 48.20 -48.47
CA VAL A 21 -9.48 49.25 -49.42
C VAL A 21 -9.50 48.63 -50.81
N VAL A 22 -10.42 49.08 -51.67
CA VAL A 22 -10.39 48.72 -53.08
C VAL A 22 -9.48 49.69 -53.78
N GLN A 23 -8.38 49.18 -54.32
CA GLN A 23 -7.50 49.96 -55.19
C GLN A 23 -7.76 49.57 -56.64
N TRP A 24 -7.84 50.57 -57.51
CA TRP A 24 -7.90 50.33 -58.95
C TRP A 24 -7.05 51.34 -59.69
N ASN A 25 -6.44 50.87 -60.77
CA ASN A 25 -5.75 51.70 -61.75
C ASN A 25 -6.67 51.82 -62.96
N GLN A 26 -7.25 53.00 -63.15
CA GLN A 26 -8.10 53.27 -64.29
C GLN A 26 -7.30 54.02 -65.35
N THR A 27 -6.94 53.35 -66.43
CA THR A 27 -6.40 54.01 -67.62
C THR A 27 -7.56 54.35 -68.56
N LEU A 28 -7.86 55.63 -68.76
CA LEU A 28 -8.87 56.03 -69.74
C LEU A 28 -8.29 55.96 -71.16
N GLY A 29 -9.15 55.61 -72.14
CA GLY A 29 -8.78 55.65 -73.55
C GLY A 29 -8.38 57.06 -73.98
N GLY A 30 -7.14 57.23 -74.46
CA GLY A 30 -6.58 58.52 -74.88
C GLY A 30 -5.37 59.01 -74.07
N GLY A 31 -4.93 58.28 -73.03
CA GLY A 31 -3.73 58.62 -72.25
C GLY A 31 -3.94 59.70 -71.18
N SER A 32 -5.18 60.15 -70.97
CA SER A 32 -5.58 61.06 -69.90
C SER A 32 -5.92 60.30 -68.61
N SER A 33 -5.38 60.73 -67.48
CA SER A 33 -5.73 60.22 -66.15
C SER A 33 -7.04 60.83 -65.62
N THR A 34 -7.84 60.05 -64.90
CA THR A 34 -8.94 60.60 -64.08
C THR A 34 -8.39 61.57 -63.01
N PRO A 35 -9.22 62.47 -62.44
CA PRO A 35 -8.80 63.37 -61.34
C PRO A 35 -8.24 62.62 -60.11
N HIS A 36 -8.62 61.36 -59.95
CA HIS A 36 -7.96 60.40 -59.08
C HIS A 36 -7.01 59.56 -59.95
N GLY A 37 -5.71 59.82 -59.87
CA GLY A 37 -4.69 59.20 -60.72
C GLY A 37 -4.50 57.70 -60.46
N ASP A 38 -3.45 57.14 -61.06
CA ASP A 38 -2.96 55.79 -60.78
C ASP A 38 -2.80 55.61 -59.25
N ASN A 39 -3.28 54.49 -58.69
CA ASN A 39 -3.52 54.22 -57.26
C ASN A 39 -4.76 54.89 -56.63
N SER A 40 -5.86 55.00 -57.38
CA SER A 40 -7.14 55.37 -56.77
C SER A 40 -7.58 54.31 -55.75
N SER A 41 -8.00 54.76 -54.56
CA SER A 41 -8.45 53.86 -53.50
C SER A 41 -9.77 54.33 -52.89
N ALA A 42 -10.72 53.40 -52.71
CA ALA A 42 -11.92 53.63 -51.91
C ALA A 42 -11.86 52.76 -50.65
N PRO A 43 -11.77 53.37 -49.45
CA PRO A 43 -11.97 52.65 -48.21
C PRO A 43 -13.46 52.30 -48.05
N ALA A 44 -13.73 51.08 -47.62
CA ALA A 44 -15.02 50.63 -47.15
C ALA A 44 -14.83 50.10 -45.72
N THR A 45 -15.74 50.47 -44.82
CA THR A 45 -15.71 50.02 -43.43
C THR A 45 -17.01 49.34 -43.07
N ALA A 46 -16.94 48.25 -42.33
CA ALA A 46 -18.09 47.60 -41.70
C ALA A 46 -17.85 47.53 -40.19
N ALA A 47 -18.85 47.93 -39.40
CA ALA A 47 -18.80 47.77 -37.95
C ALA A 47 -18.99 46.28 -37.59
N ILE A 48 -18.19 45.81 -36.64
CA ILE A 48 -18.36 44.52 -35.97
C ILE A 48 -18.78 44.84 -34.54
N THR A 49 -19.91 44.30 -34.11
CA THR A 49 -20.40 44.45 -32.72
C THR A 49 -20.27 43.10 -32.03
N TRP A 50 -19.15 42.89 -31.35
CA TRP A 50 -18.85 41.65 -30.64
C TRP A 50 -19.80 41.40 -29.46
N SER A 51 -20.28 42.48 -28.83
CA SER A 51 -21.29 42.41 -27.75
C SER A 51 -22.67 41.91 -28.21
N ALA A 52 -22.94 41.92 -29.52
CA ALA A 52 -24.18 41.40 -30.10
C ALA A 52 -24.05 39.93 -30.58
N THR A 53 -22.85 39.36 -30.49
CA THR A 53 -22.58 37.96 -30.85
C THR A 53 -22.39 37.10 -29.61
N THR A 54 -23.00 35.92 -29.61
CA THR A 54 -22.71 34.86 -28.63
C THR A 54 -21.74 33.88 -29.30
N PRO A 55 -20.43 33.92 -29.00
CA PRO A 55 -19.50 32.96 -29.58
C PRO A 55 -19.81 31.55 -29.12
N HIS A 56 -19.58 30.59 -30.01
CA HIS A 56 -19.50 29.19 -29.63
C HIS A 56 -18.13 28.95 -29.00
N LEU A 57 -18.10 28.65 -27.71
CA LEU A 57 -16.87 28.31 -27.02
C LEU A 57 -16.44 26.88 -27.42
N VAL A 58 -15.15 26.58 -27.32
CA VAL A 58 -14.61 25.26 -27.65
C VAL A 58 -14.00 24.69 -26.39
N ASP A 59 -14.39 23.45 -26.04
CA ASP A 59 -13.93 22.75 -24.84
C ASP A 59 -14.22 23.53 -23.55
N ASP A 60 -15.34 24.28 -23.54
CA ASP A 60 -15.80 25.05 -22.39
C ASP A 60 -16.47 24.19 -21.33
N SER A 61 -16.60 22.89 -21.56
CA SER A 61 -17.08 21.93 -20.58
C SER A 61 -16.27 20.64 -20.60
N VAL A 62 -16.00 20.11 -19.41
CA VAL A 62 -15.40 18.79 -19.22
C VAL A 62 -16.26 17.93 -18.30
N VAL A 63 -16.47 16.67 -18.70
CA VAL A 63 -17.05 15.65 -17.81
C VAL A 63 -15.91 14.92 -17.13
N VAL A 64 -15.89 14.94 -15.80
CA VAL A 64 -14.88 14.26 -14.98
C VAL A 64 -15.44 12.93 -14.50
N THR A 65 -14.71 11.85 -14.76
CA THR A 65 -15.03 10.50 -14.28
C THR A 65 -13.86 9.90 -13.54
N ASP A 66 -14.14 8.95 -12.67
CA ASP A 66 -13.11 8.25 -11.90
C ASP A 66 -13.38 6.74 -11.88
N SER A 67 -12.32 5.94 -12.05
CA SER A 67 -12.36 4.48 -12.01
C SER A 67 -11.36 3.94 -11.00
N VAL A 68 -11.87 3.12 -10.09
CA VAL A 68 -11.07 2.35 -9.13
C VAL A 68 -10.90 0.92 -9.62
N ASP A 69 -9.67 0.40 -9.58
CA ASP A 69 -9.27 -0.96 -9.96
C ASP A 69 -9.75 -1.39 -11.35
N ALA A 70 -9.70 -0.45 -12.30
CA ALA A 70 -10.21 -0.61 -13.67
C ALA A 70 -11.70 -0.99 -13.72
N GLY A 71 -12.45 -0.70 -12.66
CA GLY A 71 -13.90 -0.84 -12.61
C GLY A 71 -14.62 0.17 -13.50
N ALA A 72 -15.95 0.06 -13.55
CA ALA A 72 -16.78 1.00 -14.31
C ALA A 72 -16.53 2.45 -13.82
N PRO A 73 -16.23 3.40 -14.73
CA PRO A 73 -16.05 4.79 -14.35
C PRO A 73 -17.32 5.37 -13.70
N THR A 74 -17.14 6.09 -12.61
CA THR A 74 -18.19 6.88 -11.95
C THR A 74 -18.04 8.34 -12.36
N THR A 75 -19.09 8.95 -12.88
CA THR A 75 -19.10 10.38 -13.16
C THR A 75 -19.12 11.17 -11.86
N LEU A 76 -18.10 11.99 -11.63
CA LEU A 76 -18.00 12.85 -10.46
C LEU A 76 -18.78 14.16 -10.67
N GLY A 77 -18.74 14.68 -11.90
CA GLY A 77 -19.50 15.87 -12.29
C GLY A 77 -19.03 16.45 -13.61
N THR A 78 -19.60 17.60 -13.94
CA THR A 78 -19.25 18.40 -15.11
C THR A 78 -18.73 19.76 -14.62
N VAL A 79 -17.64 20.22 -15.21
CA VAL A 79 -17.08 21.56 -14.98
C VAL A 79 -17.23 22.33 -16.27
N SER A 80 -17.99 23.42 -16.24
CA SER A 80 -18.25 24.24 -17.43
C SER A 80 -17.93 25.71 -17.15
N GLU A 81 -17.30 26.38 -18.11
CA GLU A 81 -17.12 27.82 -18.09
C GLU A 81 -18.49 28.50 -18.13
N THR A 82 -18.66 29.57 -17.34
CA THR A 82 -19.89 30.37 -17.35
C THR A 82 -19.55 31.80 -17.73
N GLY A 83 -19.86 32.18 -18.97
CA GLY A 83 -19.70 33.54 -19.48
C GLY A 83 -18.29 33.90 -19.97
N THR A 84 -17.97 35.20 -20.02
CA THR A 84 -16.70 35.77 -20.53
C THR A 84 -15.56 35.77 -19.51
N ALA A 85 -15.62 34.90 -18.49
CA ALA A 85 -14.69 34.93 -17.37
C ALA A 85 -13.26 34.57 -17.81
N ALA A 86 -12.29 35.42 -17.46
CA ALA A 86 -10.87 35.25 -17.81
C ALA A 86 -10.14 34.10 -17.06
N VAL A 87 -10.86 33.33 -16.24
CA VAL A 87 -10.31 32.27 -15.41
C VAL A 87 -11.18 31.03 -15.54
N SER A 88 -10.59 29.92 -15.97
CA SER A 88 -11.29 28.64 -16.05
C SER A 88 -11.76 28.20 -14.66
N PRO A 89 -12.99 27.67 -14.55
CA PRO A 89 -13.56 27.24 -13.28
C PRO A 89 -12.78 26.06 -12.68
N ALA A 90 -12.65 26.05 -11.35
CA ALA A 90 -12.07 24.95 -10.61
C ALA A 90 -13.16 24.23 -9.80
N ALA A 91 -13.16 22.91 -9.83
CA ALA A 91 -14.04 22.07 -9.02
C ALA A 91 -13.22 21.05 -8.21
N THR A 92 -13.73 20.69 -7.04
CA THR A 92 -13.16 19.63 -6.20
C THR A 92 -14.25 18.65 -5.85
N TYR A 93 -14.02 17.38 -6.17
CA TYR A 93 -14.94 16.28 -5.87
C TYR A 93 -14.35 15.45 -4.75
N MET A 94 -15.05 15.36 -3.61
CA MET A 94 -14.64 14.54 -2.49
C MET A 94 -15.51 13.29 -2.40
N TYR A 95 -14.89 12.12 -2.36
CA TYR A 95 -15.54 10.84 -2.15
C TYR A 95 -14.57 9.89 -1.43
N ALA A 96 -15.08 8.76 -0.94
CA ALA A 96 -14.30 7.78 -0.20
C ALA A 96 -14.58 6.37 -0.71
N HIS A 97 -13.53 5.55 -0.71
CA HIS A 97 -13.61 4.10 -0.94
C HIS A 97 -13.24 3.36 0.35
N THR A 98 -13.90 2.22 0.57
CA THR A 98 -13.56 1.30 1.65
C THR A 98 -13.08 0.00 1.02
N PHE A 99 -11.87 -0.43 1.39
CA PHE A 99 -11.29 -1.68 0.94
C PHE A 99 -11.24 -2.65 2.12
N PRO A 100 -11.64 -3.92 1.95
CA PRO A 100 -11.42 -4.92 2.98
C PRO A 100 -9.91 -5.14 3.15
N VAL A 101 -9.47 -5.28 4.40
CA VAL A 101 -8.10 -5.73 4.69
C VAL A 101 -7.94 -7.13 4.12
N PRO A 102 -6.96 -7.40 3.24
CA PRO A 102 -6.76 -8.73 2.70
C PRO A 102 -6.38 -9.71 3.82
N ALA A 103 -6.72 -10.99 3.65
CA ALA A 103 -6.43 -11.99 4.66
C ALA A 103 -4.91 -12.12 4.93
N PHE A 104 -4.11 -11.98 3.88
CA PHE A 104 -2.66 -11.91 3.91
C PHE A 104 -2.16 -10.97 2.80
N ASP A 105 -0.89 -10.59 2.87
CA ASP A 105 -0.18 -9.79 1.87
C ASP A 105 -0.76 -8.38 1.68
N CYS A 106 -0.18 -7.63 0.73
CA CYS A 106 -0.61 -6.29 0.39
C CYS A 106 -1.31 -6.27 -0.97
N VAL A 107 -2.49 -5.64 -1.01
CA VAL A 107 -3.22 -5.35 -2.26
C VAL A 107 -3.09 -3.86 -2.58
N THR A 108 -2.68 -3.56 -3.81
CA THR A 108 -2.62 -2.18 -4.30
C THR A 108 -3.89 -1.88 -5.08
N HIS A 109 -4.59 -0.83 -4.66
CA HIS A 109 -5.77 -0.30 -5.31
C HIS A 109 -5.41 0.94 -6.13
N ASN A 110 -5.77 0.94 -7.40
CA ASN A 110 -5.46 2.02 -8.33
C ASN A 110 -6.70 2.87 -8.59
N ASN A 111 -6.57 4.18 -8.53
CA ASN A 111 -7.62 5.14 -8.82
C ASN A 111 -7.17 5.98 -10.03
N THR A 112 -7.99 6.04 -11.07
CA THR A 112 -7.70 6.81 -12.28
C THR A 112 -8.84 7.78 -12.56
N ALA A 113 -8.56 9.07 -12.42
CA ALA A 113 -9.44 10.14 -12.85
C ALA A 113 -9.20 10.44 -14.33
N THR A 114 -10.27 10.67 -15.08
CA THR A 114 -10.22 11.08 -16.48
C THR A 114 -11.18 12.23 -16.75
N PHE A 115 -10.92 12.99 -17.81
CA PHE A 115 -11.90 13.94 -18.34
C PHE A 115 -12.01 13.81 -19.85
N VAL A 116 -13.15 14.27 -20.38
CA VAL A 116 -13.40 14.43 -21.81
C VAL A 116 -14.02 15.81 -22.01
N THR A 117 -13.47 16.60 -22.94
CA THR A 117 -14.05 17.88 -23.35
C THR A 117 -15.27 17.67 -24.23
N ASP A 118 -16.23 18.58 -24.16
CA ASP A 118 -17.53 18.44 -24.82
C ASP A 118 -17.52 18.67 -26.34
N THR A 119 -16.60 19.48 -26.85
CA THR A 119 -16.57 19.89 -28.26
C THR A 119 -15.58 19.07 -29.08
N THR A 120 -14.31 19.02 -28.66
CA THR A 120 -13.26 18.30 -29.42
C THR A 120 -13.11 16.85 -29.01
N GLY A 121 -13.66 16.45 -27.85
CA GLY A 121 -13.44 15.12 -27.28
C GLY A 121 -12.02 14.91 -26.77
N THR A 122 -11.28 15.99 -26.51
CA THR A 122 -9.94 15.92 -25.93
C THR A 122 -10.02 15.28 -24.56
N THR A 123 -9.09 14.36 -24.28
CA THR A 123 -9.08 13.62 -23.02
C THR A 123 -7.81 13.89 -22.23
N GLY A 124 -7.90 13.68 -20.92
CA GLY A 124 -6.74 13.64 -20.03
C GLY A 124 -6.99 12.71 -18.86
N SER A 125 -5.93 12.34 -18.15
CA SER A 125 -6.02 11.42 -17.02
C SER A 125 -4.94 11.68 -15.97
N ALA A 126 -5.22 11.28 -14.74
CA ALA A 126 -4.26 11.22 -13.64
C ALA A 126 -4.58 10.00 -12.78
N SER A 127 -3.54 9.34 -12.27
CA SER A 127 -3.70 8.14 -11.44
C SER A 127 -2.99 8.30 -10.09
N ALA A 128 -3.59 7.72 -9.07
CA ALA A 128 -3.01 7.54 -7.75
C ALA A 128 -3.28 6.11 -7.28
N SER A 129 -2.52 5.63 -6.30
CA SER A 129 -2.76 4.31 -5.71
C SER A 129 -2.64 4.35 -4.20
N VAL A 130 -3.32 3.40 -3.57
CA VAL A 130 -3.20 3.10 -2.14
C VAL A 130 -2.91 1.61 -1.98
N THR A 131 -2.11 1.25 -0.99
CA THR A 131 -1.82 -0.15 -0.67
C THR A 131 -2.43 -0.49 0.67
N VAL A 132 -3.21 -1.57 0.72
CA VAL A 132 -3.83 -2.11 1.93
C VAL A 132 -3.18 -3.45 2.23
N CYS A 133 -2.54 -3.54 3.38
CA CYS A 133 -1.85 -4.75 3.81
C CYS A 133 -2.65 -5.49 4.87
N GLY A 134 -2.66 -6.81 4.77
CA GLY A 134 -3.06 -7.74 5.82
C GLY A 134 -1.84 -8.26 6.60
N PRO A 135 -2.05 -9.18 7.54
CA PRO A 135 -0.96 -9.88 8.22
C PRO A 135 0.00 -10.59 7.26
N ALA A 136 1.21 -10.83 7.72
CA ALA A 136 2.20 -11.62 6.98
C ALA A 136 1.72 -13.06 6.79
N HIS A 137 1.87 -13.61 5.58
CA HIS A 137 1.52 -14.99 5.27
C HIS A 137 2.63 -15.95 5.72
N THR A 138 2.87 -16.03 7.03
CA THR A 138 4.02 -16.79 7.55
C THR A 138 3.83 -18.29 7.39
N GLY A 139 2.59 -18.80 7.45
CA GLY A 139 2.32 -20.23 7.56
C GLY A 139 2.70 -20.84 8.91
N ALA A 140 3.06 -20.01 9.90
CA ALA A 140 3.37 -20.42 11.27
C ALA A 140 2.16 -21.08 11.95
N LEU A 141 2.45 -21.93 12.94
CA LEU A 141 1.46 -22.76 13.61
C LEU A 141 1.42 -22.45 15.11
N THR A 142 0.21 -22.45 15.66
CA THR A 142 -0.01 -22.14 17.07
C THR A 142 0.71 -23.11 18.01
N MET A 143 1.00 -22.68 19.24
CA MET A 143 1.53 -23.58 20.27
C MET A 143 0.63 -24.83 20.50
N GLY A 144 -0.68 -24.71 20.28
CA GLY A 144 -1.62 -25.84 20.35
C GLY A 144 -1.40 -26.89 19.26
N PHE A 145 -0.97 -26.49 18.06
CA PHE A 145 -0.56 -27.43 17.03
C PHE A 145 0.65 -28.26 17.47
N TRP A 146 1.69 -27.58 17.99
CA TRP A 146 2.92 -28.24 18.44
C TRP A 146 2.72 -29.18 19.64
N GLN A 147 1.67 -28.95 20.44
CA GLN A 147 1.26 -29.84 21.52
C GLN A 147 0.46 -31.07 21.03
N ASN A 148 -0.31 -30.95 19.95
CA ASN A 148 -1.22 -32.01 19.52
C ASN A 148 -0.50 -33.14 18.75
N LYS A 149 -1.24 -34.20 18.40
CA LYS A 149 -0.68 -35.38 17.71
C LYS A 149 0.05 -35.05 16.40
N ASN A 150 -0.37 -34.02 15.66
CA ASN A 150 0.24 -33.64 14.39
C ASN A 150 1.63 -33.01 14.62
N GLY A 151 1.72 -31.99 15.47
CA GLY A 151 3.00 -31.37 15.81
C GLY A 151 3.96 -32.34 16.49
N GLN A 152 3.43 -33.18 17.40
CA GLN A 152 4.21 -34.25 18.03
C GLN A 152 4.71 -35.28 17.02
N GLY A 153 3.92 -35.60 15.99
CA GLY A 153 4.34 -36.47 14.88
C GLY A 153 5.51 -35.89 14.09
N ILE A 154 5.51 -34.58 13.83
CA ILE A 154 6.61 -33.89 13.14
C ILE A 154 7.89 -33.95 13.99
N ILE A 155 7.81 -33.65 15.28
CA ILE A 155 8.98 -33.63 16.16
C ILE A 155 9.53 -35.04 16.36
N THR A 156 8.67 -36.02 16.64
CA THR A 156 9.09 -37.42 16.88
C THR A 156 9.68 -38.08 15.64
N GLY A 157 9.16 -37.75 14.45
CA GLY A 157 9.69 -38.18 13.15
C GLY A 157 10.86 -37.33 12.62
N GLY A 158 11.35 -36.36 13.40
CA GLY A 158 12.46 -35.48 13.02
C GLY A 158 13.79 -36.21 12.86
N SER A 159 14.77 -35.53 12.25
CA SER A 159 16.13 -36.05 12.11
C SER A 159 16.83 -36.16 13.46
N SER A 160 17.74 -37.13 13.57
CA SER A 160 18.61 -37.29 14.74
C SER A 160 20.06 -37.55 14.31
N VAL A 161 21.00 -37.08 15.14
CA VAL A 161 22.43 -37.33 14.98
C VAL A 161 22.90 -38.06 16.23
N SER A 162 23.43 -39.28 16.06
CA SER A 162 23.85 -40.13 17.17
C SER A 162 22.75 -40.34 18.23
N GLY A 163 21.48 -40.43 17.80
CA GLY A 163 20.31 -40.60 18.68
C GLY A 163 19.80 -39.32 19.36
N VAL A 164 20.48 -38.18 19.19
CA VAL A 164 20.05 -36.87 19.70
C VAL A 164 19.19 -36.17 18.66
N CYS A 165 18.04 -35.64 19.06
CA CYS A 165 17.13 -34.97 18.13
C CYS A 165 17.73 -33.65 17.61
N ALA A 166 17.74 -33.46 16.30
CA ALA A 166 18.28 -32.26 15.69
C ALA A 166 17.49 -31.00 16.08
N SER A 167 16.16 -31.09 16.18
CA SER A 167 15.32 -29.98 16.67
C SER A 167 15.60 -29.67 18.14
N GLY A 168 15.87 -30.68 18.97
CA GLY A 168 16.29 -30.50 20.37
C GLY A 168 17.63 -29.78 20.47
N THR A 169 18.62 -30.19 19.68
CA THR A 169 19.93 -29.52 19.59
C THR A 169 19.78 -28.06 19.15
N TRP A 170 18.92 -27.80 18.16
CA TRP A 170 18.67 -26.45 17.66
C TRP A 170 17.97 -25.57 18.71
N LEU A 171 16.93 -26.07 19.37
CA LEU A 171 16.23 -25.33 20.44
C LEU A 171 17.18 -24.91 21.56
N ARG A 172 18.15 -25.76 21.93
CA ARG A 172 19.14 -25.45 22.97
C ARG A 172 20.13 -24.34 22.61
N GLN A 173 20.14 -23.83 21.38
CA GLN A 173 20.85 -22.60 21.05
C GLN A 173 20.22 -21.37 21.74
N TYR A 174 18.96 -21.48 22.15
CA TYR A 174 18.27 -20.45 22.89
C TYR A 174 18.34 -20.71 24.40
N ALA A 175 18.81 -19.74 25.18
CA ALA A 175 18.91 -19.83 26.64
C ALA A 175 17.61 -20.33 27.31
N PRO A 176 16.40 -19.87 26.90
CA PRO A 176 15.14 -20.37 27.43
C PRO A 176 14.93 -21.89 27.39
N PHE A 177 15.56 -22.59 26.45
CA PHE A 177 15.32 -24.03 26.21
C PHE A 177 16.53 -24.89 26.55
N GLN A 178 17.57 -24.32 27.16
CA GLN A 178 18.77 -25.06 27.58
C GLN A 178 18.52 -26.00 28.78
N ASP A 179 17.34 -25.96 29.39
CA ASP A 179 16.85 -26.96 30.34
C ASP A 179 16.41 -28.27 29.68
N LEU A 180 16.27 -28.30 28.35
CA LEU A 180 16.17 -29.55 27.59
C LEU A 180 17.52 -30.29 27.64
N SER A 181 17.46 -31.61 27.89
CA SER A 181 18.66 -32.47 27.91
C SER A 181 19.45 -32.36 26.60
N ALA A 182 20.78 -32.23 26.72
CA ALA A 182 21.69 -32.18 25.57
C ALA A 182 21.72 -33.49 24.76
N THR A 183 21.24 -34.59 25.35
CA THR A 183 21.14 -35.91 24.69
C THR A 183 19.69 -36.33 24.45
N ALA A 184 18.75 -35.37 24.45
CA ALA A 184 17.34 -35.67 24.27
C ALA A 184 17.08 -36.34 22.92
N THR A 185 16.40 -37.49 22.94
CA THR A 185 15.86 -38.12 21.73
C THR A 185 14.69 -37.29 21.17
N CYS A 186 14.22 -37.60 19.95
CA CYS A 186 13.09 -36.86 19.39
C CYS A 186 11.79 -37.07 20.18
N THR A 187 11.58 -38.25 20.77
CA THR A 187 10.47 -38.50 21.70
C THR A 187 10.57 -37.66 22.97
N GLN A 188 11.78 -37.51 23.53
CA GLN A 188 12.00 -36.67 24.71
C GLN A 188 11.84 -35.18 24.39
N THR A 189 12.29 -34.75 23.21
CA THR A 189 12.10 -33.37 22.72
C THR A 189 10.61 -33.07 22.52
N ALA A 190 9.85 -33.99 21.90
CA ALA A 190 8.42 -33.85 21.71
C ALA A 190 7.67 -33.76 23.06
N SER A 191 8.04 -34.62 24.02
CA SER A 191 7.49 -34.59 25.39
C SER A 191 7.82 -33.28 26.12
N TYR A 192 9.03 -32.76 25.95
CA TYR A 192 9.42 -31.44 26.48
C TYR A 192 8.53 -30.34 25.91
N VAL A 193 8.34 -30.30 24.59
CA VAL A 193 7.45 -29.34 23.93
C VAL A 193 6.02 -29.44 24.46
N TYR A 194 5.48 -30.66 24.54
CA TYR A 194 4.15 -30.91 25.09
C TYR A 194 4.00 -30.34 26.51
N ASN A 195 4.98 -30.59 27.38
CA ASN A 195 4.94 -30.17 28.78
C ASN A 195 5.10 -28.66 28.95
N VAL A 196 5.98 -28.01 28.16
CA VAL A 196 6.12 -26.55 28.17
C VAL A 196 4.82 -25.88 27.75
N VAL A 197 4.21 -26.31 26.64
CA VAL A 197 2.94 -25.75 26.17
C VAL A 197 1.80 -26.06 27.16
N LYS A 198 1.78 -27.26 27.75
CA LYS A 198 0.78 -27.62 28.76
C LYS A 198 0.87 -26.77 30.03
N ALA A 199 2.08 -26.37 30.41
CA ALA A 199 2.34 -25.51 31.56
C ALA A 199 2.17 -24.01 31.24
N ALA A 200 1.86 -23.64 29.99
CA ALA A 200 1.70 -22.26 29.58
C ALA A 200 0.62 -21.57 30.41
N ASN A 201 1.00 -20.47 31.06
CA ASN A 201 0.11 -19.72 31.94
C ASN A 201 0.56 -18.26 32.02
N ALA A 202 -0.42 -17.35 31.99
CA ALA A 202 -0.27 -15.91 32.08
C ALA A 202 -0.70 -15.34 33.46
N SER A 203 -1.15 -16.21 34.37
CA SER A 203 -1.56 -15.82 35.71
C SER A 203 -0.36 -15.53 36.62
N GLY A 204 -0.59 -14.77 37.69
CA GLY A 204 0.44 -14.41 38.67
C GLY A 204 1.25 -13.17 38.27
N SER A 205 2.46 -13.04 38.82
CA SER A 205 3.29 -11.84 38.73
C SER A 205 4.22 -11.79 37.50
N SER A 206 4.26 -12.83 36.67
CA SER A 206 5.06 -12.88 35.44
C SER A 206 4.31 -13.56 34.29
N MET A 207 4.83 -13.47 33.07
CA MET A 207 4.39 -14.20 31.89
C MET A 207 5.40 -15.27 31.45
N ASN A 208 6.38 -15.63 32.30
CA ASN A 208 7.51 -16.51 31.90
C ASN A 208 7.04 -17.82 31.25
N ALA A 209 6.03 -18.49 31.82
CA ALA A 209 5.53 -19.77 31.31
C ALA A 209 4.84 -19.61 29.94
N MET A 210 3.97 -18.59 29.79
CA MET A 210 3.31 -18.31 28.51
C MET A 210 4.30 -17.85 27.43
N LEU A 211 5.22 -16.94 27.78
CA LEU A 211 6.25 -16.44 26.86
C LEU A 211 7.16 -17.58 26.38
N LYS A 212 7.60 -18.46 27.29
CA LYS A 212 8.40 -19.64 26.94
C LYS A 212 7.65 -20.55 25.96
N ALA A 213 6.35 -20.77 26.16
CA ALA A 213 5.55 -21.60 25.26
C ALA A 213 5.34 -20.98 23.88
N GLN A 214 5.07 -19.67 23.81
CA GLN A 214 4.89 -18.97 22.54
C GLN A 214 6.19 -18.88 21.74
N MET A 215 7.30 -18.52 22.38
CA MET A 215 8.61 -18.54 21.73
C MET A 215 8.98 -19.96 21.28
N LEU A 216 8.65 -21.00 22.06
CA LEU A 216 8.94 -22.39 21.68
C LEU A 216 8.20 -22.79 20.40
N ALA A 217 6.92 -22.40 20.27
CA ALA A 217 6.14 -22.64 19.07
C ALA A 217 6.77 -21.91 17.86
N THR A 218 7.07 -20.62 18.00
CA THR A 218 7.72 -19.84 16.92
C THR A 218 9.08 -20.43 16.54
N ALA A 219 9.85 -20.91 17.51
CA ALA A 219 11.12 -21.56 17.24
C ALA A 219 10.93 -22.84 16.41
N LEU A 220 9.95 -23.68 16.76
CA LEU A 220 9.62 -24.87 15.98
C LEU A 220 9.12 -24.51 14.58
N ASP A 221 8.33 -23.45 14.43
CA ASP A 221 7.90 -22.93 13.14
C ASP A 221 9.11 -22.52 12.28
N VAL A 222 10.09 -21.81 12.84
CA VAL A 222 11.32 -21.47 12.11
C VAL A 222 12.12 -22.71 11.72
N TYR A 223 12.28 -23.68 12.63
CA TYR A 223 13.06 -24.88 12.36
C TYR A 223 12.44 -25.75 11.25
N PHE A 224 11.11 -25.94 11.30
CA PHE A 224 10.36 -26.80 10.39
C PHE A 224 9.70 -26.05 9.22
N GLY A 225 9.77 -24.72 9.20
CA GLY A 225 9.23 -23.85 8.15
C GLY A 225 10.35 -23.30 7.27
N GLY A 226 11.17 -24.18 6.69
CA GLY A 226 12.24 -23.79 5.76
C GLY A 226 13.59 -23.49 6.42
N GLY A 227 13.71 -23.71 7.73
CA GLY A 227 14.98 -23.67 8.46
C GLY A 227 15.77 -24.99 8.39
N PRO A 228 16.67 -25.25 9.36
CA PRO A 228 17.53 -26.44 9.36
C PRO A 228 16.79 -27.78 9.39
N GLY A 229 15.54 -27.81 9.84
CA GLY A 229 14.67 -28.99 9.82
C GLY A 229 13.99 -29.26 8.48
N GLY A 230 14.21 -28.39 7.48
CA GLY A 230 13.52 -28.40 6.20
C GLY A 230 12.10 -27.85 6.28
N THR A 231 11.31 -28.06 5.24
CA THR A 231 9.92 -27.60 5.12
C THR A 231 8.95 -28.73 5.45
N LYS A 232 8.50 -28.80 6.70
CA LYS A 232 7.49 -29.74 7.22
C LYS A 232 6.14 -29.08 7.49
N ILE A 233 6.10 -27.75 7.47
CA ILE A 233 4.89 -26.93 7.57
C ILE A 233 4.81 -25.99 6.35
N SER A 234 3.64 -25.40 6.08
CA SER A 234 3.47 -24.49 4.94
C SER A 234 4.26 -23.21 5.15
N THR A 235 4.90 -22.71 4.09
CA THR A 235 5.72 -21.49 4.11
C THR A 235 5.54 -20.72 2.80
N PRO A 236 4.38 -20.09 2.59
CA PRO A 236 4.00 -19.53 1.29
C PRO A 236 4.95 -18.40 0.84
N ASP A 237 5.47 -17.62 1.79
CA ASP A 237 6.37 -16.48 1.50
C ASP A 237 7.85 -16.80 1.72
N GLY A 238 8.21 -18.08 1.80
CA GLY A 238 9.57 -18.54 2.07
C GLY A 238 9.86 -18.81 3.55
N PRO A 239 11.13 -19.01 3.94
CA PRO A 239 11.48 -19.45 5.28
C PRO A 239 10.96 -18.51 6.37
N ILE A 240 10.25 -19.06 7.37
CA ILE A 240 9.61 -18.26 8.44
C ILE A 240 10.65 -17.40 9.16
N GLY A 241 11.86 -17.94 9.35
CA GLY A 241 12.96 -17.24 10.00
C GLY A 241 13.42 -15.95 9.31
N SER A 242 13.16 -15.79 8.00
CA SER A 242 13.53 -14.58 7.24
C SER A 242 12.42 -13.54 7.15
N ILE A 243 11.19 -13.86 7.59
CA ILE A 243 10.08 -12.91 7.54
C ILE A 243 10.32 -11.81 8.56
N SER A 244 10.29 -10.56 8.09
CA SER A 244 10.40 -9.35 8.89
C SER A 244 9.05 -8.96 9.46
N ILE A 245 9.00 -8.72 10.76
CA ILE A 245 7.77 -8.44 11.50
C ILE A 245 7.78 -7.00 11.99
N HIS A 246 6.70 -6.28 11.71
CA HIS A 246 6.46 -4.92 12.15
C HIS A 246 6.00 -4.90 13.61
N LEU A 247 6.88 -4.46 14.50
CA LEU A 247 6.69 -4.57 15.95
C LEU A 247 5.80 -3.48 16.54
N THR A 248 5.47 -2.43 15.79
CA THR A 248 4.55 -1.39 16.27
C THR A 248 3.09 -1.67 15.91
N ASP A 249 2.81 -2.78 15.24
CA ASP A 249 1.47 -3.13 14.77
C ASP A 249 1.21 -4.66 14.85
N ILE A 250 1.33 -5.21 16.06
CA ILE A 250 0.92 -6.60 16.32
C ILE A 250 -0.60 -6.62 16.49
N GLY A 251 -1.30 -7.47 15.72
CA GLY A 251 -2.75 -7.60 15.78
C GLY A 251 -3.53 -6.35 15.36
N GLY A 252 -2.91 -5.41 14.63
CA GLY A 252 -3.56 -4.22 14.09
C GLY A 252 -3.55 -2.98 15.00
N SER A 253 -2.93 -3.03 16.18
CA SER A 253 -2.82 -1.85 17.06
C SER A 253 -1.77 -1.90 18.17
N GLU A 254 -1.17 -3.07 18.45
CA GLU A 254 -0.27 -3.19 19.60
C GLU A 254 1.19 -2.89 19.25
N ASN A 255 1.80 -1.98 20.01
CA ASN A 255 3.22 -1.67 19.89
C ASN A 255 4.06 -2.48 20.89
N THR A 256 4.72 -3.51 20.38
CA THR A 256 5.57 -4.43 21.14
C THR A 256 7.07 -4.09 21.08
N SER A 257 7.46 -3.04 20.33
CA SER A 257 8.86 -2.66 20.09
C SER A 257 9.70 -2.49 21.37
N ALA A 258 9.09 -2.04 22.47
CA ALA A 258 9.78 -1.87 23.76
C ALA A 258 10.36 -3.17 24.32
N ALA A 259 9.75 -4.33 24.03
CA ALA A 259 10.30 -5.64 24.42
C ALA A 259 11.52 -6.05 23.59
N PHE A 260 11.78 -5.38 22.48
CA PHE A 260 12.85 -5.66 21.52
C PHE A 260 13.78 -4.47 21.33
N GLY A 261 14.02 -3.72 22.41
CA GLY A 261 14.98 -2.61 22.40
C GLY A 261 14.55 -1.38 21.59
N GLY A 262 13.26 -1.27 21.27
CA GLY A 262 12.70 -0.17 20.49
C GLY A 262 12.78 -0.37 18.97
N ASN A 263 13.20 -1.54 18.49
CA ASN A 263 13.18 -1.84 17.06
C ASN A 263 11.73 -1.86 16.55
N THR A 264 11.49 -1.30 15.37
CA THR A 264 10.17 -1.31 14.73
C THR A 264 10.00 -2.47 13.75
N CYS A 265 11.09 -3.07 13.29
CA CYS A 265 11.10 -4.14 12.31
C CYS A 265 12.23 -5.14 12.61
N MET A 266 11.91 -6.43 12.73
CA MET A 266 12.89 -7.49 12.98
C MET A 266 12.46 -8.80 12.32
N THR A 267 13.42 -9.57 11.80
CA THR A 267 13.11 -10.93 11.32
C THR A 267 12.71 -11.85 12.47
N VAL A 268 11.89 -12.88 12.20
CA VAL A 268 11.52 -13.87 13.23
C VAL A 268 12.77 -14.50 13.87
N SER A 269 13.82 -14.78 13.11
CA SER A 269 15.09 -15.29 13.66
C SER A 269 15.79 -14.27 14.56
N ALA A 270 15.76 -12.98 14.20
CA ALA A 270 16.31 -11.92 15.04
C ALA A 270 15.53 -11.77 16.35
N LEU A 271 14.19 -11.91 16.31
CA LEU A 271 13.34 -11.93 17.51
C LEU A 271 13.68 -13.09 18.43
N LEU A 272 13.87 -14.30 17.88
CA LEU A 272 14.30 -15.46 18.66
C LEU A 272 15.68 -15.26 19.29
N ASN A 273 16.64 -14.73 18.52
CA ASN A 273 17.99 -14.44 19.01
C ASN A 273 17.99 -13.35 20.09
N TRP A 274 17.13 -12.34 19.98
CA TRP A 274 17.00 -11.29 20.99
C TRP A 274 16.68 -11.87 22.37
N GLN A 275 15.87 -12.93 22.43
CA GLN A 275 15.49 -13.54 23.71
C GLN A 275 16.66 -14.12 24.50
N ASN A 276 17.77 -14.48 23.84
CA ASN A 276 19.00 -14.90 24.52
C ASN A 276 19.64 -13.79 25.35
N THR A 277 19.32 -12.53 25.06
CA THR A 277 19.87 -11.37 25.79
C THR A 277 19.03 -10.97 27.00
N VAL A 278 17.78 -11.44 27.08
CA VAL A 278 16.79 -11.00 28.08
C VAL A 278 16.26 -12.14 28.95
N SER A 279 16.53 -13.40 28.59
CA SER A 279 16.17 -14.59 29.36
C SER A 279 17.39 -15.29 29.97
N ASN A 280 17.18 -15.91 31.12
CA ASN A 280 18.14 -16.87 31.68
C ASN A 280 18.02 -18.27 31.06
N VAL A 281 18.97 -19.14 31.42
CA VAL A 281 18.93 -20.57 31.11
C VAL A 281 17.65 -21.19 31.67
N GLY A 282 16.92 -21.91 30.82
CA GLY A 282 15.66 -22.57 31.16
C GLY A 282 14.45 -21.64 31.20
N GLY A 283 14.61 -20.34 30.93
CA GLY A 283 13.49 -19.42 30.74
C GLY A 283 12.65 -19.23 32.00
N THR A 284 13.27 -19.33 33.17
CA THR A 284 12.60 -19.11 34.47
C THR A 284 12.55 -17.64 34.86
N THR A 285 13.32 -16.77 34.20
CA THR A 285 13.29 -15.31 34.35
C THR A 285 13.58 -14.65 33.00
N TRP A 286 12.69 -13.73 32.61
CA TRP A 286 12.79 -12.92 31.40
C TRP A 286 12.60 -11.46 31.77
N TYR A 287 13.32 -10.52 31.15
CA TYR A 287 13.10 -9.08 31.37
C TYR A 287 13.06 -8.70 32.87
N ALA A 288 13.91 -9.34 33.69
CA ALA A 288 13.92 -9.20 35.16
C ALA A 288 12.54 -9.39 35.84
N ASN A 289 11.69 -10.27 35.29
CA ASN A 289 10.30 -10.52 35.72
C ASN A 289 9.35 -9.33 35.55
N ASN A 290 9.66 -8.38 34.65
CA ASN A 290 8.73 -7.32 34.28
C ASN A 290 7.58 -7.88 33.44
N LYS A 291 6.42 -8.11 34.07
CA LYS A 291 5.25 -8.71 33.42
C LYS A 291 4.76 -7.95 32.20
N ALA A 292 4.80 -6.61 32.22
CA ALA A 292 4.33 -5.79 31.11
C ALA A 292 5.20 -5.99 29.86
N THR A 293 6.53 -5.91 30.02
CA THR A 293 7.47 -6.15 28.91
C THR A 293 7.40 -7.60 28.41
N GLN A 294 7.21 -8.57 29.31
CA GLN A 294 7.02 -9.96 28.90
C GLN A 294 5.70 -10.18 28.14
N GLY A 295 4.64 -9.44 28.50
CA GLY A 295 3.37 -9.42 27.76
C GLY A 295 3.61 -9.05 26.31
N LEU A 296 4.25 -7.89 26.07
CA LEU A 296 4.60 -7.43 24.73
C LEU A 296 5.41 -8.47 23.94
N ALA A 297 6.45 -9.06 24.55
CA ALA A 297 7.24 -10.12 23.89
C ALA A 297 6.38 -11.35 23.55
N LYS A 298 5.49 -11.74 24.47
CA LYS A 298 4.56 -12.86 24.30
C LYS A 298 3.60 -12.57 23.15
N ASP A 299 3.09 -11.35 23.07
CA ASP A 299 2.10 -10.94 22.06
C ASP A 299 2.73 -10.87 20.67
N THR A 300 4.01 -10.51 20.54
CA THR A 300 4.76 -10.65 19.27
C THR A 300 4.82 -12.10 18.80
N PHE A 301 5.25 -13.04 19.66
CA PHE A 301 5.35 -14.45 19.27
C PHE A 301 3.97 -15.08 19.02
N ASP A 302 2.98 -14.76 19.85
CA ASP A 302 1.59 -15.17 19.64
C ASP A 302 1.04 -14.61 18.31
N GLY A 303 1.36 -13.35 17.99
CA GLY A 303 0.98 -12.71 16.75
C GLY A 303 1.55 -13.41 15.52
N ILE A 304 2.82 -13.83 15.59
CA ILE A 304 3.47 -14.62 14.53
C ILE A 304 2.78 -15.99 14.40
N ASN A 305 2.60 -16.71 15.51
CA ASN A 305 2.07 -18.08 15.52
C ASN A 305 0.59 -18.16 15.10
N ASN A 306 -0.18 -17.09 15.29
CA ASN A 306 -1.56 -16.97 14.83
C ASN A 306 -1.69 -16.23 13.48
N GLN A 307 -0.58 -15.83 12.86
CA GLN A 307 -0.55 -15.12 11.59
C GLN A 307 -1.37 -13.82 11.61
N ILE A 308 -1.26 -13.05 12.70
CA ILE A 308 -1.86 -11.73 12.89
C ILE A 308 -0.81 -10.61 13.04
N ALA A 309 0.46 -10.95 12.87
CA ALA A 309 1.55 -9.98 12.83
C ALA A 309 1.78 -9.49 11.39
N PHE A 310 2.04 -8.20 11.22
CA PHE A 310 2.24 -7.58 9.92
C PHE A 310 3.70 -7.65 9.48
N ALA A 311 3.91 -7.73 8.16
CA ALA A 311 5.25 -7.66 7.59
C ALA A 311 5.78 -6.22 7.54
N CYS A 312 7.11 -6.12 7.56
CA CYS A 312 7.89 -4.97 7.13
C CYS A 312 9.01 -5.50 6.21
#